data_AF-A0A7Z7IR53-F1
#
_entry.id   AF-A0A7Z7IR53-F1
#
_cell.length_a   1.000
_cell.length_b   1.000
_cell.length_c   1.000
_cell.angle_alpha   90.00
_cell.angle_beta   90.00
_cell.angle_gamma   90.00
#
_symmetry.space_group_name_H-M   'P 1'
#
loop_
_entity.id
_entity.type
_entity.pdbx_description
1 polymer ?
#
loop_
_entity_poly.entity_id
_entity_poly.type
_entity_poly.pdbx_seq_one_letter_code
_entity_poly.pdbx_strand_id
1 'polypeptide(L)'
;MTDEREDLLLRYDLFWQLDFMLSAFGPDDVTSELAEKLLAILRNAALRAEKRGNPAPAPTIDLPERAEHLDTPTWEAGWARFKQDVRTERIRLGQKLGIEPETTTPPDGSLDAQ
;
A
#
# COMPACT_ATOMS: atom_id res chain seq x y z
N MET A 1 -16.03 19.85 3.37
CA MET A 1 -15.80 18.70 4.26
C MET A 1 -16.02 17.47 3.43
N THR A 2 -14.94 16.86 2.92
CA THR A 2 -15.03 15.55 2.26
C THR A 2 -15.46 14.55 3.33
N ASP A 3 -16.46 13.72 3.03
CA ASP A 3 -16.89 12.67 3.93
C ASP A 3 -15.69 11.75 4.20
N GLU A 4 -15.31 11.60 5.48
CA GLU A 4 -14.16 10.77 5.90
C GLU A 4 -14.26 9.35 5.33
N ARG A 5 -15.48 8.85 5.17
CA ARG A 5 -15.75 7.56 4.53
C ARG A 5 -15.41 7.56 3.04
N GLU A 6 -15.66 8.64 2.32
CA GLU A 6 -15.34 8.77 0.90
C GLU A 6 -13.81 8.82 0.69
N ASP A 7 -13.07 9.52 1.57
CA ASP A 7 -11.61 9.52 1.55
C ASP A 7 -11.04 8.11 1.81
N LEU A 8 -11.60 7.38 2.78
CA LEU A 8 -11.22 5.99 3.05
C LEU A 8 -11.48 5.07 1.84
N LEU A 9 -12.64 5.20 1.17
CA LEU A 9 -12.97 4.42 -0.02
C LEU A 9 -11.98 4.67 -1.17
N LEU A 10 -11.59 5.93 -1.40
CA LEU A 10 -10.62 6.28 -2.44
C LEU A 10 -9.23 5.72 -2.16
N ARG A 11 -8.80 5.76 -0.90
CA ARG A 11 -7.53 5.17 -0.50
C ARG A 11 -7.57 3.64 -0.63
N TYR A 12 -8.67 3.01 -0.23
CA TYR A 12 -8.85 1.58 -0.39
C TYR A 12 -8.78 1.16 -1.87
N ASP A 13 -9.49 1.85 -2.77
CA ASP A 13 -9.45 1.58 -4.21
C ASP A 13 -8.03 1.73 -4.79
N LEU A 14 -7.28 2.76 -4.37
CA LEU A 14 -5.88 2.94 -4.75
C LEU A 14 -5.01 1.74 -4.33
N PHE A 15 -5.06 1.34 -3.06
CA PHE A 15 -4.26 0.22 -2.55
C PHE A 15 -4.69 -1.11 -3.17
N TRP A 16 -5.98 -1.28 -3.50
CA TRP A 16 -6.48 -2.43 -4.22
C TRP A 16 -5.91 -2.50 -5.64
N GLN A 17 -5.92 -1.39 -6.39
CA GLN A 17 -5.33 -1.31 -7.73
C GLN A 17 -3.82 -1.60 -7.70
N LEU A 18 -3.12 -1.09 -6.70
CA LEU A 18 -1.68 -1.35 -6.51
C LEU A 18 -1.42 -2.83 -6.19
N ASP A 19 -2.12 -3.43 -5.23
CA ASP A 19 -1.93 -4.85 -4.88
C ASP A 19 -2.25 -5.76 -6.08
N PHE A 20 -3.34 -5.47 -6.81
CA PHE A 20 -3.70 -6.22 -8.02
C PHE A 20 -2.58 -6.13 -9.07
N MET A 21 -2.12 -4.93 -9.39
CA MET A 21 -1.07 -4.75 -10.40
C MET A 21 0.23 -5.42 -9.97
N LEU A 22 0.67 -5.22 -8.72
CA LEU A 22 1.92 -5.77 -8.19
C LEU A 22 1.91 -7.29 -8.04
N SER A 23 0.72 -7.91 -7.90
CA SER A 23 0.59 -9.36 -7.81
C SER A 23 1.08 -10.09 -9.08
N ALA A 24 1.05 -9.42 -10.23
CA ALA A 24 1.48 -9.97 -11.52
C ALA A 24 3.01 -9.90 -11.74
N PHE A 25 3.75 -9.20 -10.89
CA PHE A 25 5.18 -8.94 -11.11
C PHE A 25 6.06 -9.59 -10.03
N GLY A 26 7.03 -10.38 -10.49
CA GLY A 26 8.18 -10.80 -9.72
C GLY A 26 9.17 -9.63 -9.56
N PRO A 27 10.21 -9.79 -8.72
CA PRO A 27 11.26 -8.80 -8.62
C PRO A 27 11.88 -8.56 -10.01
N ASP A 28 12.28 -9.62 -10.72
CA ASP A 28 12.94 -9.53 -12.04
C ASP A 28 12.14 -8.82 -13.14
N ASP A 29 10.83 -8.66 -12.94
CA ASP A 29 9.92 -7.97 -13.87
C ASP A 29 9.82 -6.46 -13.60
N VAL A 30 10.53 -5.94 -12.60
CA VAL A 30 10.57 -4.51 -12.27
C VAL A 30 11.39 -3.76 -13.33
N THR A 31 10.69 -3.35 -14.38
CA THR A 31 11.23 -2.51 -15.45
C THR A 31 11.03 -1.02 -15.16
N SER A 32 11.79 -0.16 -15.84
CA SER A 32 11.56 1.29 -15.79
C SER A 32 10.13 1.67 -16.17
N GLU A 33 9.51 0.94 -17.11
CA GLU A 33 8.12 1.15 -17.51
C GLU A 33 7.13 0.85 -16.36
N LEU A 34 7.35 -0.22 -15.59
CA LEU A 34 6.54 -0.52 -14.41
C LEU A 34 6.70 0.56 -13.34
N ALA A 35 7.93 1.03 -13.10
CA ALA A 35 8.20 2.11 -12.16
C ALA A 35 7.50 3.41 -12.57
N GLU A 36 7.49 3.75 -13.86
CA GLU A 36 6.77 4.91 -14.39
C GLU A 36 5.25 4.77 -14.21
N LYS A 37 4.68 3.59 -14.47
CA LYS A 37 3.26 3.32 -14.23
C LYS A 37 2.88 3.48 -12.75
N LEU A 38 3.71 2.95 -11.84
CA LEU A 38 3.54 3.11 -10.39
C LEU A 38 3.58 4.59 -9.98
N LEU A 39 4.56 5.34 -10.48
CA LEU A 39 4.67 6.78 -10.23
C LEU A 39 3.46 7.55 -10.78
N ALA A 40 2.94 7.19 -11.94
CA ALA A 40 1.75 7.82 -12.52
C ALA A 40 0.51 7.58 -11.65
N ILE A 41 0.31 6.38 -11.13
CA ILE A 41 -0.79 6.05 -10.21
C ILE A 41 -0.70 6.90 -8.93
N LEU A 42 0.49 6.97 -8.33
CA LEU A 42 0.72 7.76 -7.11
C LEU A 42 0.53 9.27 -7.35
N ARG A 43 1.03 9.81 -8.47
CA ARG A 43 0.83 11.22 -8.85
C ARG A 43 -0.65 11.53 -9.07
N ASN A 44 -1.39 10.66 -9.74
CA ASN A 44 -2.82 10.82 -9.95
C ASN A 44 -3.60 10.78 -8.62
N ALA A 45 -3.18 9.94 -7.67
CA ALA A 45 -3.75 9.93 -6.32
C ALA A 45 -3.47 11.25 -5.58
N ALA A 46 -2.24 11.76 -5.61
CA ALA A 46 -1.87 13.03 -5.00
C ALA A 46 -2.65 14.22 -5.60
N LEU A 47 -2.75 14.30 -6.93
CA LEU A 47 -3.53 15.34 -7.62
C LEU A 47 -5.03 15.29 -7.26
N ARG A 48 -5.59 14.09 -7.05
CA ARG A 48 -6.97 13.93 -6.58
C ARG A 48 -7.16 14.42 -5.14
N ALA A 49 -6.16 14.26 -4.27
CA ALA A 49 -6.18 14.77 -2.91
C ALA A 49 -6.08 16.30 -2.86
N GLU A 50 -5.19 16.90 -3.66
CA GLU A 50 -5.03 18.36 -3.78
C GLU A 50 -6.32 19.04 -4.28
N LYS A 51 -6.96 18.49 -5.33
CA LYS A 51 -8.22 19.02 -5.86
C LYS A 51 -9.40 18.98 -4.87
N ARG A 52 -9.33 18.14 -3.83
CA ARG A 52 -10.35 18.05 -2.77
C ARG A 52 -10.09 19.01 -1.59
N GLY A 53 -9.06 19.85 -1.67
CA GLY A 53 -8.72 20.79 -0.60
C GLY A 53 -8.18 20.12 0.67
N ASN A 54 -7.80 18.85 0.60
CA ASN A 54 -7.12 18.14 1.67
C ASN A 54 -5.82 17.55 1.13
N PRO A 55 -4.81 18.38 0.81
CA PRO A 55 -3.48 17.87 0.57
C PRO A 55 -2.98 17.34 1.92
N ALA A 56 -3.09 16.02 2.14
CA ALA A 56 -2.16 15.39 3.05
C ALA A 56 -0.77 15.74 2.48
N PRO A 57 0.08 16.50 3.20
CA PRO A 57 1.39 16.83 2.68
C PRO A 57 2.05 15.49 2.34
N ALA A 58 2.44 15.33 1.07
CA ALA A 58 3.31 14.22 0.71
C ALA A 58 4.49 14.33 1.69
N PRO A 59 4.75 13.31 2.52
CA PRO A 59 5.87 13.40 3.43
C PRO A 59 7.09 13.78 2.59
N THR A 60 7.83 14.79 3.03
CA THR A 60 9.13 15.12 2.44
C THR A 60 10.03 13.92 2.74
N ILE A 61 9.98 12.91 1.87
CA ILE A 61 10.80 11.73 2.03
C ILE A 61 12.18 12.14 1.54
N ASP A 62 13.13 12.24 2.46
CA ASP A 62 14.54 12.30 2.14
C ASP A 62 14.92 10.92 1.57
N LEU A 63 14.77 10.79 0.25
CA LEU A 63 15.04 9.56 -0.50
C LEU A 63 16.49 9.07 -0.29
N PRO A 64 17.51 9.95 -0.24
CA PRO A 64 18.86 9.60 0.19
C PRO A 64 18.93 8.93 1.57
N GLU A 65 18.34 9.55 2.60
CA GLU A 65 18.41 9.07 3.99
C GLU A 65 17.68 7.72 4.18
N ARG A 66 16.57 7.51 3.46
CA ARG A 66 15.89 6.20 3.42
C ARG A 66 16.65 5.15 2.61
N ALA A 67 17.38 5.55 1.56
CA ALA A 67 18.19 4.64 0.78
C ALA A 67 19.38 4.11 1.58
N GLU A 68 19.96 4.93 2.47
CA GLU A 68 21.02 4.52 3.40
C GLU A 68 20.55 3.51 4.46
N HIS A 69 19.24 3.45 4.73
CA HIS A 69 18.62 2.49 5.64
C HIS A 69 17.99 1.26 4.95
N LEU A 70 18.17 1.12 3.63
CA LEU A 70 17.89 -0.12 2.91
C LEU A 70 19.01 -1.13 3.16
N ASP A 71 19.26 -1.43 4.44
CA ASP A 71 20.12 -2.52 4.88
C ASP A 71 19.36 -3.87 4.76
N THR A 72 18.69 -4.05 3.62
CA THR A 72 17.83 -5.19 3.33
C THR A 72 18.63 -6.16 2.45
N PRO A 73 18.74 -7.45 2.82
CA PRO A 73 19.54 -8.39 2.07
C PRO A 73 18.82 -8.64 0.74
N THR A 74 19.42 -8.15 -0.35
CA THR A 74 18.95 -8.29 -1.74
C THR A 74 17.66 -7.49 -2.08
N TRP A 75 17.62 -6.95 -3.30
CA TRP A 75 16.54 -6.09 -3.79
C TRP A 75 15.21 -6.85 -3.92
N GLU A 76 15.27 -8.17 -4.07
CA GLU A 76 14.13 -9.10 -4.05
C GLU A 76 13.39 -9.07 -2.70
N ALA A 77 14.13 -9.00 -1.58
CA ALA A 77 13.54 -8.85 -0.26
C ALA A 77 12.85 -7.48 -0.09
N GLY A 78 13.44 -6.43 -0.67
CA GLY A 78 12.83 -5.11 -0.77
C GLY A 78 11.51 -5.14 -1.54
N TRP A 79 11.48 -5.84 -2.68
CA TRP A 79 10.27 -6.00 -3.49
C TRP A 79 9.19 -6.79 -2.76
N ALA A 80 9.55 -7.90 -2.10
CA ALA A 80 8.62 -8.70 -1.31
C ALA A 80 8.00 -7.88 -0.17
N ARG A 81 8.82 -7.10 0.55
CA ARG A 81 8.36 -6.21 1.62
C ARG A 81 7.43 -5.13 1.09
N PHE A 82 7.76 -4.50 -0.04
CA PHE A 82 6.90 -3.50 -0.66
C PHE A 82 5.52 -4.05 -1.02
N LYS A 83 5.44 -5.24 -1.64
CA LYS A 83 4.15 -5.90 -1.93
C LYS A 83 3.35 -6.18 -0.65
N GLN A 84 4.04 -6.63 0.40
CA GLN A 84 3.42 -6.90 1.69
C GLN A 84 2.87 -5.62 2.36
N ASP A 85 3.60 -4.51 2.29
CA ASP A 85 3.18 -3.22 2.85
C ASP A 85 1.92 -2.69 2.13
N VAL A 86 1.89 -2.77 0.79
CA VAL A 86 0.71 -2.38 -0.02
C VAL A 86 -0.51 -3.22 0.37
N ARG A 87 -0.34 -4.55 0.47
CA ARG A 87 -1.43 -5.46 0.86
C ARG A 87 -1.91 -5.21 2.29
N THR A 88 -0.98 -4.97 3.22
CA THR A 88 -1.31 -4.70 4.62
C THR A 88 -2.16 -3.44 4.75
N GLU A 89 -1.80 -2.38 4.03
CA GLU A 89 -2.57 -1.13 4.06
C GLU A 89 -3.94 -1.28 3.37
N ARG A 90 -4.03 -2.04 2.26
CA ARG A 90 -5.32 -2.42 1.64
C ARG A 90 -6.26 -3.07 2.66
N ILE A 91 -5.77 -4.09 3.37
CA ILE A 91 -6.56 -4.82 4.38
C ILE A 91 -6.96 -3.88 5.53
N ARG A 92 -6.02 -3.08 6.05
CA ARG A 92 -6.28 -2.11 7.14
C ARG A 92 -7.39 -1.12 6.77
N LEU A 93 -7.37 -0.60 5.55
CA LEU A 93 -8.40 0.33 5.05
C LEU A 93 -9.72 -0.39 4.81
N GLY A 94 -9.69 -1.60 4.26
CA GLY A 94 -10.89 -2.41 4.04
C GLY A 94 -11.61 -2.78 5.33
N GLN A 95 -10.86 -3.06 6.41
CA GLN A 95 -11.42 -3.31 7.74
C GLN A 95 -12.13 -2.07 8.30
N LYS A 96 -11.50 -0.89 8.21
CA LYS A 96 -12.13 0.39 8.60
C LYS A 96 -13.42 0.69 7.83
N LEU A 97 -13.52 0.20 6.60
CA LEU A 97 -14.69 0.37 5.73
C LEU A 97 -15.74 -0.73 5.90
N GLY A 98 -15.45 -1.80 6.64
CA GLY A 98 -16.29 -2.99 6.75
C GLY A 98 -16.34 -3.85 5.47
N ILE A 99 -15.36 -3.69 4.57
CA ILE A 99 -15.24 -4.45 3.30
C ILE A 99 -14.45 -5.74 3.52
N GLU A 100 -13.34 -5.63 4.24
CA GLU A 100 -12.48 -6.77 4.59
C GLU A 100 -12.84 -7.25 6.00
N PRO A 101 -12.81 -8.58 6.25
CA PRO A 101 -13.09 -9.09 7.59
C PRO A 101 -12.03 -8.59 8.58
N GLU A 102 -12.47 -8.29 9.81
CA GLU A 102 -11.52 -8.09 10.91
C GLU A 102 -10.78 -9.40 11.12
N THR A 103 -9.46 -9.40 10.92
CA THR A 103 -8.61 -10.53 11.28
C THR A 103 -8.57 -10.61 12.79
N THR A 104 -9.51 -11.36 13.37
CA THR A 104 -9.34 -11.99 14.68
C THR A 104 -8.26 -13.04 14.53
N THR A 105 -6.99 -12.65 14.55
CA THR A 105 -5.94 -13.61 14.91
C THR A 105 -6.16 -13.91 16.39
N PRO A 106 -6.56 -15.13 16.78
CA PRO A 106 -6.61 -15.47 18.19
C PRO A 106 -5.19 -15.35 18.73
N PRO A 107 -4.94 -14.65 19.85
CA PRO A 107 -3.75 -14.94 20.62
C PRO A 107 -3.96 -16.37 21.17
N ASP A 108 -2.95 -17.21 21.01
CA ASP A 108 -2.93 -18.64 21.33
C ASP A 108 -3.53 -19.60 20.30
N GLY A 109 -2.62 -20.42 19.76
CA GLY A 109 -2.93 -21.67 19.10
C GLY A 109 -3.46 -22.70 20.08
N SER A 110 -4.72 -22.58 20.46
CA SER A 110 -5.47 -23.73 20.96
C SER A 110 -6.04 -24.46 19.75
N LEU A 111 -5.29 -25.46 19.28
CA LEU A 111 -5.83 -26.54 18.47
C LEU A 111 -6.83 -27.31 19.34
N ASP A 112 -8.11 -26.98 19.23
CA ASP A 112 -9.17 -27.90 19.62
C ASP A 112 -9.19 -29.04 18.59
N ALA A 113 -8.43 -30.09 18.89
CA ALA A 113 -8.63 -31.39 18.29
C ALA A 113 -9.81 -32.06 19.03
N GLN A 114 -10.93 -32.20 18.33
CA GLN A 114 -11.96 -33.21 18.63
C GLN A 114 -11.51 -34.57 18.08
#